data_AF-A0A941ZKY6-F1
#
_entry.id   AF-A0A941ZKY6-F1
#
_cell.length_a   1.000
_cell.length_b   1.000
_cell.length_c   1.000
_cell.angle_alpha   90.00
_cell.angle_beta   90.00
_cell.angle_gamma   90.00
#
_symmetry.space_group_name_H-M   'P 1'
#
loop_
_entity.id
_entity.type
_entity.pdbx_description
1 polymer ?
#
loop_
_entity_poly.entity_id
_entity_poly.type
_entity_poly.pdbx_seq_one_letter_code
_entity_poly.pdbx_strand_id
1 'polypeptide(L)'
;MQEHALPTLPSQANQHFMEALVDLSEHHEIEVSEDIYAHNGTKLLARGSRVDAKLYERVINHKLRRPIETTLVSSRAFSTKDLCSEAEKLLDEIPLLRSFCNWSMGRVTPLGMLERVKISPQAGTLLAVAESRNAKSRAHLALVALIAAGLAHSSRYKDPQMLGDIIAASVFHDIGEIYVDPDFFASSAEITPLQWQSFAAHPIIGAALVREVVGLDATCQTAILQHHERIDGIGYPRGVTGSAMSPAANVLAIAEVVSSMRGRGCPLHRIDIALKIVPHEFDPAIIRLAHDFLDEQWGRFEEPYDPASDTTTVDIQKIADRIEKALELRHEWHVMHPFSPSAQEAIDAAFERFMCVRRAFTSTGIDGLEELLPVLGGVELREVGMESSCVLDEVLWRLTRLSRDLALKCQSFSETERQEALRLSNILAGLPDRRLEV
;
A
#
# COMPACT_ATOMS: atom_id res chain seq x y z
N MET A 1 12.53 -23.31 -3.11
CA MET A 1 11.37 -22.63 -2.49
C MET A 1 10.12 -23.28 -3.06
N GLN A 2 9.25 -23.85 -2.22
CA GLN A 2 7.97 -24.37 -2.70
C GLN A 2 7.15 -23.19 -3.23
N GLU A 3 6.80 -23.19 -4.51
CA GLU A 3 5.74 -22.35 -5.04
C GLU A 3 4.44 -22.75 -4.33
N HIS A 4 4.12 -22.08 -3.22
CA HIS A 4 2.76 -22.13 -2.70
C HIS A 4 1.87 -21.48 -3.75
N ALA A 5 1.10 -22.30 -4.45
CA ALA A 5 0.11 -21.87 -5.42
C ALA A 5 -0.74 -20.75 -4.79
N LEU A 6 -0.92 -19.66 -5.53
CA LEU A 6 -1.82 -18.57 -5.12
C LEU A 6 -3.21 -19.16 -4.82
N PRO A 7 -3.79 -18.86 -3.65
CA PRO A 7 -5.10 -19.38 -3.30
C PRO A 7 -6.13 -18.95 -4.35
N THR A 8 -7.15 -19.79 -4.55
CA THR A 8 -8.28 -19.46 -5.41
C THR A 8 -9.29 -18.59 -4.68
N LEU A 9 -10.09 -17.83 -5.41
CA LEU A 9 -11.19 -17.09 -4.78
C LEU A 9 -12.13 -18.06 -4.04
N PRO A 10 -12.63 -17.66 -2.86
CA PRO A 10 -13.49 -18.51 -2.07
C PRO A 10 -14.82 -18.75 -2.80
N SER A 11 -15.37 -19.96 -2.66
CA SER A 11 -16.72 -20.27 -3.18
C SER A 11 -17.83 -19.54 -2.41
N GLN A 12 -17.54 -19.10 -1.19
CA GLN A 12 -18.47 -18.32 -0.37
C GLN A 12 -18.23 -16.84 -0.63
N ALA A 13 -19.31 -16.09 -0.85
CA ALA A 13 -19.21 -14.65 -1.05
C ALA A 13 -18.64 -13.96 0.19
N ASN A 14 -17.72 -13.02 -0.01
CA ASN A 14 -17.19 -12.20 1.07
C ASN A 14 -18.24 -11.19 1.54
N GLN A 15 -18.47 -11.10 2.84
CA GLN A 15 -19.49 -10.22 3.42
C GLN A 15 -19.25 -8.75 3.07
N HIS A 16 -18.04 -8.24 3.28
CA HIS A 16 -17.69 -6.84 3.05
C HIS A 16 -17.80 -6.43 1.59
N PHE A 17 -17.40 -7.32 0.68
CA PHE A 17 -17.62 -7.14 -0.75
C PHE A 17 -19.11 -7.05 -1.09
N MET A 18 -19.92 -7.96 -0.53
CA MET A 18 -21.36 -8.01 -0.78
C MET A 18 -22.09 -6.77 -0.24
N GLU A 19 -21.72 -6.30 0.95
CA GLU A 19 -22.23 -5.05 1.52
C GLU A 19 -21.90 -3.86 0.61
N ALA A 20 -20.62 -3.71 0.23
CA ALA A 20 -20.18 -2.64 -0.65
C ALA A 20 -20.85 -2.67 -2.03
N LEU A 21 -21.13 -3.87 -2.54
CA LEU A 21 -21.84 -4.05 -3.79
C LEU A 21 -23.30 -3.62 -3.69
N VAL A 22 -23.98 -3.92 -2.57
CA VAL A 22 -25.35 -3.47 -2.32
C VAL A 22 -25.38 -1.95 -2.18
N ASP A 23 -24.45 -1.35 -1.44
CA ASP A 23 -24.34 0.10 -1.30
C ASP A 23 -24.13 0.78 -2.66
N LEU A 24 -23.21 0.25 -3.48
CA LEU A 24 -22.98 0.76 -4.84
C LEU A 24 -24.23 0.65 -5.72
N SER A 25 -25.04 -0.41 -5.52
CA SER A 25 -26.26 -0.64 -6.31
C SER A 25 -27.37 0.39 -6.07
N GLU A 26 -27.30 1.17 -4.99
CA GLU A 26 -28.24 2.27 -4.73
C GLU A 26 -28.09 3.42 -5.73
N HIS A 27 -26.92 3.54 -6.37
CA HIS A 27 -26.59 4.63 -7.28
C HIS A 27 -26.14 4.15 -8.67
N HIS A 28 -25.82 2.85 -8.80
CA HIS A 28 -25.38 2.22 -10.04
C HIS A 28 -26.29 1.04 -10.39
N GLU A 29 -26.74 0.92 -11.65
CA GLU A 29 -27.41 -0.30 -12.07
C GLU A 29 -26.36 -1.41 -12.24
N ILE A 30 -26.38 -2.37 -11.32
CA ILE A 30 -25.54 -3.57 -11.34
C ILE A 30 -26.42 -4.77 -11.60
N GLU A 31 -26.02 -5.59 -12.57
CA GLU A 31 -26.75 -6.77 -13.00
C GLU A 31 -25.87 -8.02 -13.01
N VAL A 32 -26.53 -9.15 -12.84
CA VAL A 32 -25.94 -10.48 -12.92
C VAL A 32 -25.75 -10.87 -14.41
N SER A 33 -24.52 -11.06 -14.86
CA SER A 33 -24.20 -11.34 -16.28
C SER A 33 -24.51 -12.76 -16.73
N GLU A 34 -24.57 -13.71 -15.80
CA GLU A 34 -24.91 -15.12 -16.04
C GLU A 34 -25.65 -15.73 -14.84
N ASP A 35 -26.38 -16.82 -15.04
CA ASP A 35 -27.11 -17.47 -13.94
C ASP A 35 -26.18 -17.86 -12.77
N ILE A 36 -26.55 -17.48 -11.54
CA ILE A 36 -25.78 -17.82 -10.33
C ILE A 36 -26.38 -19.07 -9.71
N TYR A 37 -25.52 -20.05 -9.44
CA TYR A 37 -25.89 -21.33 -8.85
C TYR A 37 -25.15 -21.55 -7.53
N ALA A 38 -25.83 -22.15 -6.57
CA ALA A 38 -25.20 -22.78 -5.43
C ALA A 38 -24.41 -24.01 -5.89
N HIS A 39 -23.44 -24.43 -5.07
CA HIS A 39 -22.58 -25.58 -5.35
C HIS A 39 -23.36 -26.89 -5.53
N ASN A 40 -24.51 -27.02 -4.86
CA ASN A 40 -25.43 -28.16 -5.01
C ASN A 40 -26.29 -28.13 -6.29
N GLY A 41 -26.10 -27.14 -7.17
CA GLY A 41 -26.82 -26.99 -8.43
C GLY A 41 -28.12 -26.19 -8.35
N THR A 42 -28.53 -25.74 -7.16
CA THR A 42 -29.71 -24.87 -7.03
C THR A 42 -29.45 -23.52 -7.69
N LYS A 43 -30.31 -23.10 -8.62
CA LYS A 43 -30.25 -21.77 -9.21
C LYS A 43 -30.65 -20.73 -8.16
N LEU A 44 -29.69 -19.88 -7.79
CA LEU A 44 -29.92 -18.81 -6.83
C LEU A 44 -30.45 -17.57 -7.54
N LEU A 45 -29.89 -17.17 -8.67
CA LEU A 45 -30.30 -15.96 -9.42
C LEU A 45 -30.27 -16.21 -10.92
N ALA A 46 -31.14 -15.51 -11.64
CA ALA A 46 -31.15 -15.52 -13.10
C ALA A 46 -30.26 -14.40 -13.67
N ARG A 47 -29.68 -14.64 -14.84
CA ARG A 47 -29.05 -13.58 -15.64
C ARG A 47 -30.01 -12.38 -15.80
N GLY A 48 -29.46 -11.17 -15.70
CA GLY A 48 -30.21 -9.91 -15.74
C GLY A 48 -30.90 -9.55 -14.43
N SER A 49 -30.76 -10.36 -13.37
CA SER A 49 -31.23 -9.96 -12.04
C SER A 49 -30.43 -8.75 -11.57
N ARG A 50 -31.12 -7.75 -11.04
CA ARG A 50 -30.48 -6.60 -10.38
C ARG A 50 -29.86 -7.02 -9.05
N VAL A 51 -28.77 -6.35 -8.70
CA VAL A 51 -28.20 -6.43 -7.35
C VAL A 51 -28.99 -5.51 -6.42
N ASP A 52 -29.41 -6.04 -5.28
CA ASP A 52 -30.10 -5.33 -4.20
C ASP A 52 -29.92 -6.08 -2.86
N ALA A 53 -30.52 -5.58 -1.78
CA ALA A 53 -30.48 -6.25 -0.48
C ALA A 53 -31.07 -7.68 -0.50
N LYS A 54 -32.02 -7.99 -1.39
CA LYS A 54 -32.57 -9.36 -1.50
C LYS A 54 -31.57 -10.31 -2.17
N LEU A 55 -30.74 -9.81 -3.08
CA LEU A 55 -29.64 -10.57 -3.64
C LEU A 55 -28.67 -10.99 -2.53
N TYR A 56 -28.29 -10.05 -1.64
CA TYR A 56 -27.39 -10.32 -0.52
C TYR A 56 -27.87 -11.53 0.30
N GLU A 57 -29.13 -11.51 0.76
CA GLU A 57 -29.72 -12.58 1.57
C GLU A 57 -29.69 -13.95 0.87
N ARG A 58 -29.89 -13.97 -0.45
CA ARG A 58 -29.91 -15.20 -1.27
C ARG A 58 -28.53 -15.78 -1.55
N VAL A 59 -27.47 -15.00 -1.40
CA VAL A 59 -26.12 -15.39 -1.81
C VAL A 59 -25.19 -15.61 -0.62
N ILE A 60 -25.23 -14.75 0.39
CA ILE A 60 -24.22 -14.72 1.46
C ILE A 60 -24.08 -16.05 2.22
N ASN A 61 -25.20 -16.78 2.38
CA ASN A 61 -25.26 -18.05 3.10
C ASN A 61 -25.07 -19.29 2.22
N HIS A 62 -24.75 -19.12 0.92
CA HIS A 62 -24.58 -20.20 -0.02
C HIS A 62 -23.15 -20.27 -0.55
N LYS A 63 -22.59 -21.50 -0.59
CA LYS A 63 -21.42 -21.77 -1.41
C LYS A 63 -21.84 -21.74 -2.87
N LEU A 64 -21.20 -20.88 -3.65
CA LEU A 64 -21.47 -20.69 -5.07
C LEU A 64 -20.67 -21.66 -5.93
N ARG A 65 -21.20 -21.96 -7.11
CA ARG A 65 -20.49 -22.75 -8.13
C ARG A 65 -19.30 -21.99 -8.72
N ARG A 66 -19.39 -20.66 -8.79
CA ARG A 66 -18.34 -19.75 -9.24
C ARG A 66 -18.31 -18.54 -8.28
N PRO A 67 -17.14 -17.89 -8.09
CA PRO A 67 -17.05 -16.65 -7.33
C PRO A 67 -18.00 -15.60 -7.92
N ILE A 68 -18.69 -14.85 -7.07
CA ILE A 68 -19.70 -13.88 -7.50
C ILE A 68 -19.07 -12.72 -8.31
N GLU A 69 -17.81 -12.41 -8.04
CA GLU A 69 -17.00 -11.39 -8.69
C GLU A 69 -16.90 -11.61 -10.21
N THR A 70 -17.04 -12.87 -10.65
CA THR A 70 -17.01 -13.23 -12.08
C THR A 70 -18.33 -12.96 -12.80
N THR A 71 -19.43 -12.73 -12.07
CA THR A 71 -20.79 -12.71 -12.63
C THR A 71 -21.49 -11.36 -12.51
N LEU A 72 -20.79 -10.30 -12.11
CA LEU A 72 -21.35 -8.98 -11.84
C LEU A 72 -20.88 -7.96 -12.87
N VAL A 73 -21.82 -7.17 -13.40
CA VAL A 73 -21.52 -6.09 -14.35
C VAL A 73 -22.33 -4.85 -14.00
N SER A 74 -21.65 -3.71 -13.85
CA SER A 74 -22.24 -2.39 -13.69
C SER A 74 -22.41 -1.69 -15.04
N SER A 75 -23.56 -1.04 -15.23
CA SER A 75 -23.82 -0.13 -16.37
C SER A 75 -22.92 1.11 -16.37
N ARG A 76 -22.41 1.50 -15.19
CA ARG A 76 -21.46 2.61 -14.97
C ARG A 76 -20.17 2.05 -14.37
N ALA A 77 -19.61 1.03 -15.01
CA ALA A 77 -18.33 0.46 -14.60
C ALA A 77 -17.18 1.46 -14.80
N PHE A 78 -16.20 1.41 -13.91
CA PHE A 78 -14.92 2.07 -14.08
C PHE A 78 -14.30 1.65 -15.42
N SER A 79 -13.82 2.60 -16.22
CA SER A 79 -13.23 2.33 -17.53
C SER A 79 -11.81 2.85 -17.68
N THR A 80 -11.08 2.32 -18.65
CA THR A 80 -9.75 2.82 -19.02
C THR A 80 -9.79 4.29 -19.41
N LYS A 81 -10.92 4.77 -19.98
CA LYS A 81 -11.10 6.18 -20.34
C LYS A 81 -11.15 7.09 -19.12
N ASP A 82 -11.84 6.66 -18.05
CA ASP A 82 -11.90 7.42 -16.80
C ASP A 82 -10.49 7.56 -16.20
N LEU A 83 -9.73 6.46 -16.20
CA LEU A 83 -8.35 6.43 -15.70
C LEU A 83 -7.42 7.34 -16.53
N CYS A 84 -7.53 7.32 -17.86
CA CYS A 84 -6.74 8.20 -18.72
C CYS A 84 -7.09 9.67 -18.49
N SER A 85 -8.38 10.00 -18.29
CA SER A 85 -8.80 11.37 -17.99
C SER A 85 -8.22 11.87 -16.67
N GLU A 86 -8.16 11.04 -15.62
CA GLU A 86 -7.49 11.42 -14.37
C GLU A 86 -5.98 11.54 -14.54
N ALA A 87 -5.35 10.66 -15.32
CA ALA A 87 -3.92 10.75 -15.61
C ALA A 87 -3.56 12.06 -16.33
N GLU A 88 -4.36 12.49 -17.31
CA GLU A 88 -4.17 13.77 -18.00
C GLU A 88 -4.25 14.96 -17.03
N LYS A 89 -5.27 14.98 -16.16
CA LYS A 89 -5.42 16.02 -15.12
C LYS A 89 -4.19 16.07 -14.20
N LEU A 90 -3.72 14.91 -13.73
CA LEU A 90 -2.52 14.84 -12.87
C LEU A 90 -1.28 15.37 -13.58
N LEU A 91 -1.11 15.09 -14.87
CA LEU A 91 0.00 15.63 -15.66
C LEU A 91 -0.14 17.15 -15.87
N ASP A 92 -1.35 17.68 -15.97
CA ASP A 92 -1.64 19.13 -16.01
C ASP A 92 -1.35 19.82 -14.66
N GLU A 93 -1.71 19.18 -13.55
CA GLU A 93 -1.58 19.75 -12.21
C GLU A 93 -0.18 19.59 -11.60
N ILE A 94 0.57 18.57 -12.00
CA ILE A 94 1.85 18.19 -11.37
C ILE A 94 2.98 18.27 -12.41
N PRO A 95 3.68 19.41 -12.53
CA PRO A 95 4.76 19.61 -13.50
C PRO A 95 5.90 18.58 -13.39
N LEU A 96 6.26 18.18 -12.17
CA LEU A 96 7.29 17.17 -11.93
C LEU A 96 6.87 15.79 -12.48
N LEU A 97 5.61 15.38 -12.27
CA LEU A 97 5.07 14.14 -12.81
C LEU A 97 5.01 14.18 -14.35
N ARG A 98 4.65 15.33 -14.92
CA ARG A 98 4.71 15.56 -16.37
C ARG A 98 6.12 15.36 -16.91
N SER A 99 7.11 15.98 -16.28
CA SER A 99 8.52 15.80 -16.66
C SER A 99 8.92 14.32 -16.60
N PHE A 100 8.47 13.61 -15.55
CA PHE A 100 8.78 12.20 -15.36
C PHE A 100 8.17 11.28 -16.42
N CYS A 101 6.99 11.65 -16.90
CA CYS A 101 6.27 10.91 -17.93
C CYS A 101 6.57 11.43 -19.35
N ASN A 102 7.43 12.43 -19.52
CA ASN A 102 7.74 13.02 -20.81
C ASN A 102 8.79 12.22 -21.58
N TRP A 103 8.45 10.97 -21.89
CA TRP A 103 9.29 10.07 -22.67
C TRP A 103 8.46 9.29 -23.68
N SER A 104 9.13 8.81 -24.73
CA SER A 104 8.52 7.90 -25.70
C SER A 104 9.53 6.87 -26.19
N MET A 105 9.05 5.65 -26.41
CA MET A 105 9.82 4.56 -27.02
C MET A 105 9.09 4.09 -28.28
N GLY A 106 9.39 4.75 -29.40
CA GLY A 106 8.64 4.54 -30.65
C GLY A 106 7.20 5.04 -30.52
N ARG A 107 6.23 4.12 -30.40
CA ARG A 107 4.80 4.43 -30.19
C ARG A 107 4.32 4.20 -28.76
N VAL A 108 5.24 3.92 -27.83
CA VAL A 108 4.94 3.66 -26.43
C VAL A 108 5.19 4.93 -25.63
N THR A 109 4.17 5.40 -24.92
CA THR A 109 4.21 6.54 -23.98
C THR A 109 3.51 6.12 -22.69
N PRO A 110 3.72 6.81 -21.55
CA PRO A 110 2.99 6.53 -20.31
C PRO A 110 1.47 6.47 -20.49
N LEU A 111 0.87 7.53 -21.05
CA LEU A 111 -0.57 7.54 -21.35
C LEU A 111 -0.97 6.45 -22.35
N GLY A 112 -0.17 6.23 -23.40
CA GLY A 112 -0.45 5.20 -24.39
C GLY A 112 -0.32 3.76 -23.86
N MET A 113 0.37 3.54 -22.75
CA MET A 113 0.36 2.26 -22.02
C MET A 113 -0.86 2.15 -21.12
N LEU A 114 -1.24 3.23 -20.45
CA LEU A 114 -2.45 3.30 -19.64
C LEU A 114 -3.70 3.02 -20.48
N GLU A 115 -3.78 3.60 -21.67
CA GLU A 115 -4.85 3.36 -22.66
C GLU A 115 -4.95 1.89 -23.10
N ARG A 116 -3.85 1.14 -23.00
CA ARG A 116 -3.81 -0.29 -23.37
C ARG A 116 -4.23 -1.22 -22.24
N VAL A 117 -4.37 -0.71 -21.00
CA VAL A 117 -4.86 -1.50 -19.87
C VAL A 117 -6.29 -1.93 -20.17
N LYS A 118 -6.50 -3.24 -20.27
CA LYS A 118 -7.80 -3.83 -20.55
C LYS A 118 -8.60 -3.97 -19.26
N ILE A 119 -9.56 -3.08 -19.06
CA ILE A 119 -10.54 -3.19 -17.97
C ILE A 119 -11.80 -3.83 -18.53
N SER A 120 -12.02 -5.11 -18.24
CA SER A 120 -13.27 -5.80 -18.59
C SER A 120 -14.46 -5.23 -17.81
N PRO A 121 -15.72 -5.44 -18.23
CA PRO A 121 -16.88 -4.96 -17.48
C PRO A 121 -16.92 -5.46 -16.03
N GLN A 122 -16.49 -6.70 -15.78
CA GLN A 122 -16.37 -7.28 -14.44
C GLN A 122 -15.27 -6.56 -13.64
N ALA A 123 -14.07 -6.41 -14.22
CA ALA A 123 -12.97 -5.71 -13.57
C ALA A 123 -13.34 -4.25 -13.23
N GLY A 124 -14.04 -3.57 -14.14
CA GLY A 124 -14.53 -2.21 -13.92
C GLY A 124 -15.63 -2.12 -12.86
N THR A 125 -16.38 -3.20 -12.63
CA THR A 125 -17.33 -3.28 -11.51
C THR A 125 -16.59 -3.44 -10.19
N LEU A 126 -15.56 -4.28 -10.13
CA LEU A 126 -14.74 -4.44 -8.92
C LEU A 126 -14.00 -3.14 -8.57
N LEU A 127 -13.44 -2.43 -9.56
CA LEU A 127 -12.81 -1.13 -9.35
C LEU A 127 -13.82 -0.07 -8.89
N ALA A 128 -15.06 -0.09 -9.38
CA ALA A 128 -16.11 0.81 -8.90
C ALA A 128 -16.49 0.52 -7.44
N VAL A 129 -16.51 -0.76 -7.03
CA VAL A 129 -16.70 -1.15 -5.62
C VAL A 129 -15.53 -0.66 -4.76
N ALA A 130 -14.28 -0.83 -5.22
CA ALA A 130 -13.11 -0.31 -4.51
C ALA A 130 -13.19 1.21 -4.32
N GLU A 131 -13.56 1.94 -5.37
CA GLU A 131 -13.74 3.40 -5.33
C GLU A 131 -14.83 3.83 -4.33
N SER A 132 -15.98 3.14 -4.29
CA SER A 132 -17.08 3.52 -3.40
C SER A 132 -16.79 3.32 -1.91
N ARG A 133 -15.81 2.49 -1.57
CA ARG A 133 -15.39 2.25 -0.19
C ARG A 133 -14.30 3.20 0.32
N ASN A 134 -13.94 4.21 -0.48
CA ASN A 134 -12.74 5.03 -0.24
C ASN A 134 -11.45 4.20 -0.13
N ALA A 135 -11.42 2.98 -0.69
CA ALA A 135 -10.22 2.15 -0.68
C ALA A 135 -9.11 2.85 -1.47
N LYS A 136 -9.37 3.20 -2.74
CA LYS A 136 -8.55 4.11 -3.55
C LYS A 136 -9.36 4.85 -4.60
N SER A 137 -9.03 6.12 -4.87
CA SER A 137 -9.66 6.91 -5.93
C SER A 137 -9.06 6.64 -7.31
N ARG A 138 -9.80 6.96 -8.38
CA ARG A 138 -9.27 6.96 -9.77
C ARG A 138 -7.96 7.74 -9.90
N ALA A 139 -7.89 8.89 -9.23
CA ALA A 139 -6.70 9.74 -9.23
C ALA A 139 -5.50 9.03 -8.59
N HIS A 140 -5.70 8.30 -7.49
CA HIS A 140 -4.63 7.50 -6.89
C HIS A 140 -4.13 6.42 -7.86
N LEU A 141 -5.03 5.64 -8.46
CA LEU A 141 -4.64 4.58 -9.42
C LEU A 141 -3.88 5.15 -10.62
N ALA A 142 -4.33 6.29 -11.15
CA ALA A 142 -3.64 7.00 -12.23
C ALA A 142 -2.25 7.50 -11.79
N LEU A 143 -2.14 8.05 -10.59
CA LEU A 143 -0.89 8.54 -10.03
C LEU A 143 0.14 7.41 -9.88
N VAL A 144 -0.24 6.29 -9.25
CA VAL A 144 0.65 5.12 -9.10
C VAL A 144 1.09 4.60 -10.46
N ALA A 145 0.17 4.51 -11.43
CA ALA A 145 0.50 4.06 -12.78
C ALA A 145 1.50 4.98 -13.49
N LEU A 146 1.34 6.30 -13.39
CA LEU A 146 2.27 7.27 -13.98
C LEU A 146 3.66 7.22 -13.32
N ILE A 147 3.72 7.13 -11.98
CA ILE A 147 4.99 6.99 -11.26
C ILE A 147 5.67 5.68 -11.66
N ALA A 148 4.93 4.57 -11.70
CA ALA A 148 5.46 3.28 -12.12
C ALA A 148 5.97 3.31 -13.57
N ALA A 149 5.28 4.01 -14.48
CA ALA A 149 5.71 4.20 -15.86
C ALA A 149 7.07 4.92 -15.95
N GLY A 150 7.22 6.03 -15.22
CA GLY A 150 8.47 6.79 -15.18
C GLY A 150 9.61 5.97 -14.59
N LEU A 151 9.40 5.32 -13.45
CA LEU A 151 10.41 4.47 -12.79
C LEU A 151 10.83 3.29 -13.67
N ALA A 152 9.86 2.60 -14.28
CA ALA A 152 10.14 1.46 -15.13
C ALA A 152 10.88 1.87 -16.41
N HIS A 153 10.57 3.03 -17.00
CA HIS A 153 11.29 3.54 -18.17
C HIS A 153 12.75 3.90 -17.86
N SER A 154 12.98 4.58 -16.74
CA SER A 154 14.33 4.95 -16.30
C SER A 154 15.18 3.73 -15.95
N SER A 155 14.52 2.61 -15.63
CA SER A 155 15.18 1.35 -15.32
C SER A 155 15.67 0.59 -16.56
N ARG A 156 16.28 -0.58 -16.33
CA ARG A 156 16.67 -1.50 -17.41
C ARG A 156 15.47 -2.20 -18.07
N TYR A 157 14.24 -1.97 -17.60
CA TYR A 157 13.02 -2.58 -18.12
C TYR A 157 12.52 -1.87 -19.40
N LYS A 158 13.24 -2.10 -20.50
CA LYS A 158 12.87 -1.55 -21.83
C LYS A 158 11.93 -2.45 -22.64
N ASP A 159 11.55 -3.61 -22.09
CA ASP A 159 10.62 -4.52 -22.73
C ASP A 159 9.18 -3.95 -22.67
N PRO A 160 8.52 -3.68 -23.81
CA PRO A 160 7.16 -3.14 -23.82
C PRO A 160 6.12 -4.03 -23.14
N GLN A 161 6.32 -5.36 -23.15
CA GLN A 161 5.40 -6.28 -22.48
C GLN A 161 5.49 -6.11 -20.96
N MET A 162 6.70 -6.20 -20.41
CA MET A 162 6.96 -5.98 -18.99
C MET A 162 6.47 -4.60 -18.51
N LEU A 163 6.64 -3.55 -19.31
CA LEU A 163 6.09 -2.23 -19.00
C LEU A 163 4.56 -2.26 -18.94
N GLY A 164 3.91 -2.86 -19.94
CA GLY A 164 2.46 -3.05 -19.94
C GLY A 164 1.96 -3.80 -18.70
N ASP A 165 2.69 -4.82 -18.25
CA ASP A 165 2.35 -5.60 -17.06
C ASP A 165 2.54 -4.80 -15.77
N ILE A 166 3.59 -3.97 -15.66
CA ILE A 166 3.78 -3.06 -14.53
C ILE A 166 2.62 -2.05 -14.44
N ILE A 167 2.23 -1.46 -15.58
CA ILE A 167 1.11 -0.51 -15.61
C ILE A 167 -0.21 -1.21 -15.29
N ALA A 168 -0.48 -2.37 -15.86
CA ALA A 168 -1.67 -3.14 -15.50
C ALA A 168 -1.68 -3.49 -14.00
N ALA A 169 -0.56 -3.96 -13.45
CA ALA A 169 -0.43 -4.25 -12.02
C ALA A 169 -0.70 -3.02 -11.15
N SER A 170 -0.19 -1.84 -11.53
CA SER A 170 -0.42 -0.61 -10.78
C SER A 170 -1.89 -0.19 -10.69
N VAL A 171 -2.70 -0.50 -11.71
CA VAL A 171 -4.14 -0.18 -11.71
C VAL A 171 -4.93 -1.11 -10.77
N PHE A 172 -4.45 -2.33 -10.56
CA PHE A 172 -5.16 -3.37 -9.81
C PHE A 172 -4.49 -3.76 -8.49
N HIS A 173 -3.42 -3.09 -8.07
CA HIS A 173 -2.59 -3.53 -6.94
C HIS A 173 -3.39 -3.70 -5.63
N ASP A 174 -4.31 -2.78 -5.37
CA ASP A 174 -5.15 -2.81 -4.17
C ASP A 174 -6.58 -3.29 -4.43
N ILE A 175 -6.85 -3.96 -5.57
CA ILE A 175 -8.19 -4.50 -5.87
C ILE A 175 -8.66 -5.51 -4.80
N GLY A 176 -7.75 -6.11 -4.04
CA GLY A 176 -8.08 -7.01 -2.94
C GLY A 176 -8.69 -6.33 -1.72
N GLU A 177 -8.57 -5.01 -1.60
CA GLU A 177 -9.14 -4.24 -0.48
C GLU A 177 -10.67 -4.26 -0.45
N ILE A 178 -11.33 -4.66 -1.55
CA ILE A 178 -12.78 -4.85 -1.60
C ILE A 178 -13.29 -5.93 -0.63
N TYR A 179 -12.40 -6.75 -0.07
CA TYR A 179 -12.70 -7.77 0.95
C TYR A 179 -12.40 -7.32 2.38
N VAL A 180 -11.86 -6.12 2.57
CA VAL A 180 -11.49 -5.57 3.87
C VAL A 180 -12.72 -4.92 4.52
N ASP A 181 -12.79 -5.04 5.85
CA ASP A 181 -13.77 -4.37 6.70
C ASP A 181 -13.71 -2.84 6.48
N PRO A 182 -14.83 -2.15 6.16
CA PRO A 182 -14.81 -0.70 5.94
C PRO A 182 -14.30 0.10 7.14
N ASP A 183 -14.51 -0.40 8.36
CA ASP A 183 -14.10 0.28 9.58
C ASP A 183 -12.57 0.43 9.64
N PHE A 184 -11.82 -0.37 8.86
CA PHE A 184 -10.38 -0.21 8.69
C PHE A 184 -9.99 1.13 8.07
N PHE A 185 -10.80 1.64 7.13
CA PHE A 185 -10.54 2.90 6.42
C PHE A 185 -11.10 4.12 7.16
N ALA A 186 -11.79 3.92 8.29
CA ALA A 186 -12.33 5.01 9.08
C ALA A 186 -11.23 5.67 9.92
N SER A 187 -11.11 7.00 9.85
CA SER A 187 -10.02 7.81 10.40
C SER A 187 -9.95 7.91 11.94
N SER A 188 -10.60 7.00 12.64
CA SER A 188 -10.70 6.97 14.11
C SER A 188 -10.67 5.56 14.70
N ALA A 189 -10.51 4.52 13.87
CA ALA A 189 -10.52 3.15 14.35
C ALA A 189 -9.14 2.74 14.88
N GLU A 190 -9.06 2.30 16.12
CA GLU A 190 -7.90 1.53 16.58
C GLU A 190 -7.86 0.20 15.82
N ILE A 191 -6.87 0.05 14.94
CA ILE A 191 -6.70 -1.17 14.14
C ILE A 191 -6.16 -2.29 15.04
N THR A 192 -6.99 -3.30 15.28
CA THR A 192 -6.58 -4.50 16.00
C THR A 192 -5.60 -5.35 15.17
N PRO A 193 -4.78 -6.20 15.79
CA PRO A 193 -3.89 -7.11 15.06
C PRO A 193 -4.64 -8.03 14.09
N LEU A 194 -5.87 -8.43 14.44
CA LEU A 194 -6.72 -9.25 13.58
C LEU A 194 -7.22 -8.47 12.36
N GLN A 195 -7.64 -7.21 12.54
CA GLN A 195 -8.01 -6.33 11.42
C GLN A 195 -6.83 -6.09 10.49
N TRP A 196 -5.63 -5.85 11.05
CA TRP A 196 -4.41 -5.72 10.23
C TRP A 196 -4.07 -7.00 9.48
N GLN A 197 -4.31 -8.18 10.06
CA GLN A 197 -4.08 -9.46 9.37
C GLN A 197 -4.99 -9.61 8.15
N SER A 198 -6.28 -9.28 8.33
CA SER A 198 -7.26 -9.29 7.25
C SER A 198 -6.89 -8.28 6.17
N PHE A 199 -6.43 -7.09 6.56
CA PHE A 199 -5.93 -6.08 5.62
C PHE A 199 -4.69 -6.57 4.86
N ALA A 200 -3.68 -7.11 5.56
CA ALA A 200 -2.44 -7.60 4.96
C ALA A 200 -2.64 -8.81 4.03
N ALA A 201 -3.84 -9.38 3.98
CA ALA A 201 -4.23 -10.40 3.01
C ALA A 201 -4.66 -9.81 1.65
N HIS A 202 -4.90 -8.50 1.53
CA HIS A 202 -5.35 -7.90 0.27
C HIS A 202 -4.42 -8.14 -0.92
N PRO A 203 -3.07 -8.23 -0.80
CA PRO A 203 -2.23 -8.54 -1.97
C PRO A 203 -2.48 -9.96 -2.48
N ILE A 204 -2.80 -10.89 -1.57
CA ILE A 204 -3.14 -12.28 -1.90
C ILE A 204 -4.48 -12.32 -2.63
N ILE A 205 -5.48 -11.61 -2.11
CA ILE A 205 -6.83 -11.53 -2.68
C ILE A 205 -6.77 -10.84 -4.05
N GLY A 206 -6.03 -9.73 -4.16
CA GLY A 206 -5.82 -8.99 -5.38
C GLY A 206 -5.19 -9.85 -6.48
N ALA A 207 -4.13 -10.60 -6.14
CA ALA A 207 -3.50 -11.55 -7.06
C ALA A 207 -4.48 -12.64 -7.56
N ALA A 208 -5.38 -13.12 -6.69
CA ALA A 208 -6.43 -14.08 -7.09
C ALA A 208 -7.49 -13.44 -7.99
N LEU A 209 -7.97 -12.23 -7.67
CA LEU A 209 -8.94 -11.47 -8.45
C LEU A 209 -8.42 -11.17 -9.87
N VAL A 210 -7.17 -10.71 -10.00
CA VAL A 210 -6.63 -10.41 -11.33
C VAL A 210 -6.42 -11.67 -12.17
N ARG A 211 -6.12 -12.80 -11.54
CA ARG A 211 -5.98 -14.10 -12.23
C ARG A 211 -7.32 -14.62 -12.72
N GLU A 212 -8.34 -14.60 -11.85
CA GLU A 212 -9.61 -15.32 -12.09
C GLU A 212 -10.69 -14.46 -12.74
N VAL A 213 -10.66 -13.13 -12.54
CA VAL A 213 -11.67 -12.19 -13.04
C VAL A 213 -11.13 -11.31 -14.15
N VAL A 214 -9.97 -10.70 -13.95
CA VAL A 214 -9.39 -9.75 -14.92
C VAL A 214 -8.67 -10.48 -16.07
N GLY A 215 -8.04 -11.62 -15.78
CA GLY A 215 -7.27 -12.41 -16.73
C GLY A 215 -5.88 -11.85 -17.01
N LEU A 216 -5.23 -11.24 -16.01
CA LEU A 216 -3.86 -10.75 -16.12
C LEU A 216 -2.84 -11.87 -15.97
N ASP A 217 -1.65 -11.65 -16.51
CA ASP A 217 -0.57 -12.63 -16.57
C ASP A 217 0.08 -12.87 -15.19
N ALA A 218 1.01 -13.84 -15.15
CA ALA A 218 1.72 -14.18 -13.90
C ALA A 218 2.62 -13.04 -13.41
N THR A 219 3.13 -12.20 -14.32
CA THR A 219 3.96 -11.03 -13.98
C THR A 219 3.13 -10.03 -13.18
N CYS A 220 1.94 -9.67 -13.66
CA CYS A 220 1.01 -8.80 -12.94
C CYS A 220 0.60 -9.40 -11.60
N GLN A 221 0.21 -10.68 -11.57
CA GLN A 221 -0.17 -11.38 -10.34
C GLN A 221 0.94 -11.32 -9.29
N THR A 222 2.19 -11.54 -9.70
CA THR A 222 3.35 -11.51 -8.80
C THR A 222 3.64 -10.08 -8.32
N ALA A 223 3.56 -9.09 -9.21
CA ALA A 223 3.74 -7.69 -8.85
C ALA A 223 2.72 -7.24 -7.80
N ILE A 224 1.44 -7.57 -8.00
CA ILE A 224 0.35 -7.29 -7.06
C ILE A 224 0.54 -8.05 -5.76
N LEU A 225 0.92 -9.32 -5.79
CA LEU A 225 1.16 -10.08 -4.56
C LEU A 225 2.29 -9.49 -3.70
N GLN A 226 3.30 -8.91 -4.35
CA GLN A 226 4.53 -8.48 -3.72
C GLN A 226 4.66 -6.96 -3.54
N HIS A 227 3.64 -6.16 -3.86
CA HIS A 227 3.80 -4.70 -3.89
C HIS A 227 4.05 -4.07 -2.50
N HIS A 228 3.67 -4.77 -1.42
CA HIS A 228 4.01 -4.40 -0.04
C HIS A 228 5.24 -5.14 0.53
N GLU A 229 5.87 -6.00 -0.27
CA GLU A 229 7.13 -6.64 0.07
C GLU A 229 8.27 -5.62 0.06
N ARG A 230 9.33 -5.95 0.81
CA ARG A 230 10.55 -5.16 0.93
C ARG A 230 11.74 -6.08 0.75
N ILE A 231 12.83 -5.63 0.13
CA ILE A 231 13.95 -6.52 -0.23
C ILE A 231 14.69 -7.08 0.99
N ASP A 232 14.51 -6.48 2.16
CA ASP A 232 15.02 -6.94 3.45
C ASP A 232 14.13 -8.03 4.11
N GLY A 233 13.03 -8.43 3.47
CA GLY A 233 12.08 -9.41 3.99
C GLY A 233 11.17 -8.86 5.08
N ILE A 234 11.09 -7.53 5.22
CA ILE A 234 10.25 -6.87 6.21
C ILE A 234 8.79 -6.81 5.82
N GLY A 235 8.53 -6.74 4.51
CA GLY A 235 7.20 -6.62 3.97
C GLY A 235 6.32 -7.86 4.11
N TYR A 236 5.14 -7.76 3.51
CA TYR A 236 4.07 -8.75 3.56
C TYR A 236 3.51 -8.96 2.15
N PRO A 237 2.81 -10.08 1.88
CA PRO A 237 2.37 -11.12 2.82
C PRO A 237 3.36 -12.26 3.05
N ARG A 238 4.43 -12.39 2.26
CA ARG A 238 5.36 -13.53 2.27
C ARG A 238 6.73 -13.22 2.86
N GLY A 239 7.11 -11.95 3.01
CA GLY A 239 8.42 -11.56 3.53
C GLY A 239 9.56 -11.95 2.58
N VAL A 240 9.37 -11.73 1.27
CA VAL A 240 10.38 -12.10 0.27
C VAL A 240 11.63 -11.24 0.39
N THR A 241 12.81 -11.81 0.12
CA THR A 241 14.10 -11.11 0.28
C THR A 241 14.85 -10.98 -1.03
N GLY A 242 15.56 -9.87 -1.19
CA GLY A 242 16.51 -9.59 -2.26
C GLY A 242 16.00 -9.99 -3.64
N SER A 243 16.69 -10.94 -4.27
CA SER A 243 16.40 -11.41 -5.63
C SER A 243 15.09 -12.18 -5.77
N ALA A 244 14.40 -12.54 -4.69
CA ALA A 244 13.09 -13.18 -4.75
C ALA A 244 11.95 -12.17 -5.00
N MET A 245 12.21 -10.88 -4.79
CA MET A 245 11.28 -9.81 -5.15
C MET A 245 11.31 -9.60 -6.67
N SER A 246 10.15 -9.64 -7.30
CA SER A 246 10.07 -9.49 -8.75
C SER A 246 10.47 -8.08 -9.17
N PRO A 247 11.10 -7.93 -10.34
CA PRO A 247 11.38 -6.63 -10.94
C PRO A 247 10.19 -5.66 -10.99
N ALA A 248 9.00 -6.16 -11.34
CA ALA A 248 7.77 -5.38 -11.39
C ALA A 248 7.29 -4.97 -10.00
N ALA A 249 7.38 -5.85 -9.01
CA ALA A 249 7.07 -5.52 -7.62
C ALA A 249 8.00 -4.45 -7.04
N ASN A 250 9.30 -4.48 -7.38
CA ASN A 250 10.24 -3.44 -6.94
C ASN A 250 9.83 -2.04 -7.42
N VAL A 251 9.39 -1.93 -8.67
CA VAL A 251 8.89 -0.66 -9.20
C VAL A 251 7.59 -0.26 -8.51
N LEU A 252 6.64 -1.19 -8.39
CA LEU A 252 5.33 -0.92 -7.83
C LEU A 252 5.38 -0.54 -6.34
N ALA A 253 6.24 -1.21 -5.55
CA ALA A 253 6.43 -0.93 -4.13
C ALA A 253 6.95 0.50 -3.86
N ILE A 254 7.82 1.01 -4.74
CA ILE A 254 8.29 2.40 -4.66
C ILE A 254 7.21 3.35 -5.16
N ALA A 255 6.53 3.03 -6.27
CA ALA A 255 5.45 3.85 -6.81
C ALA A 255 4.33 4.07 -5.78
N GLU A 256 3.98 3.04 -5.00
CA GLU A 256 2.96 3.15 -3.95
C GLU A 256 3.42 4.00 -2.76
N VAL A 257 4.69 3.90 -2.36
CA VAL A 257 5.20 4.78 -1.30
C VAL A 257 5.22 6.23 -1.77
N VAL A 258 5.65 6.48 -3.01
CA VAL A 258 5.67 7.83 -3.60
C VAL A 258 4.25 8.42 -3.67
N SER A 259 3.25 7.62 -4.10
CA SER A 259 1.86 8.05 -4.19
C SER A 259 1.25 8.33 -2.80
N SER A 260 1.49 7.46 -1.83
CA SER A 260 1.01 7.59 -0.44
C SER A 260 1.59 8.84 0.22
N MET A 261 2.90 9.05 0.08
CA MET A 261 3.58 10.25 0.59
C MET A 261 3.00 11.53 -0.03
N ARG A 262 2.74 11.54 -1.34
CA ARG A 262 2.10 12.67 -2.02
C ARG A 262 0.69 12.92 -1.49
N GLY A 263 -0.09 11.87 -1.22
CA GLY A 263 -1.41 11.97 -0.59
C GLY A 263 -1.37 12.63 0.79
N ARG A 264 -0.28 12.44 1.55
CA ARG A 264 -0.02 13.11 2.83
C ARG A 264 0.54 14.53 2.69
N GLY A 265 0.63 15.06 1.48
CA GLY A 265 1.17 16.40 1.22
C GLY A 265 2.69 16.49 1.17
N CYS A 266 3.41 15.35 1.19
CA CYS A 266 4.85 15.36 0.99
C CYS A 266 5.18 15.76 -0.46
N PRO A 267 6.02 16.78 -0.67
CA PRO A 267 6.43 17.18 -2.01
C PRO A 267 7.23 16.08 -2.71
N LEU A 268 6.95 15.85 -4.00
CA LEU A 268 7.56 14.75 -4.76
C LEU A 268 9.10 14.82 -4.81
N HIS A 269 9.66 16.04 -4.80
CA HIS A 269 11.11 16.28 -4.83
C HIS A 269 11.83 15.92 -3.52
N ARG A 270 11.10 15.58 -2.45
CA ARG A 270 11.64 15.20 -1.13
C ARG A 270 11.53 13.72 -0.80
N ILE A 271 10.95 12.95 -1.72
CA ILE A 271 10.70 11.52 -1.53
C ILE A 271 12.00 10.72 -1.47
N ASP A 272 13.09 11.24 -2.06
CA ASP A 272 14.39 10.59 -2.00
C ASP A 272 14.89 10.44 -0.54
N ILE A 273 14.61 11.42 0.33
CA ILE A 273 14.90 11.34 1.77
C ILE A 273 14.17 10.13 2.35
N ALA A 274 12.85 10.05 2.21
CA ALA A 274 12.04 8.98 2.79
C ALA A 274 12.39 7.58 2.29
N LEU A 275 12.75 7.45 1.00
CA LEU A 275 13.21 6.19 0.40
C LEU A 275 14.60 5.78 0.90
N LYS A 276 15.43 6.72 1.35
CA LYS A 276 16.81 6.47 1.83
C LYS A 276 16.91 6.35 3.35
N ILE A 277 15.90 6.79 4.12
CA ILE A 277 15.91 6.75 5.59
C ILE A 277 16.30 5.35 6.08
N VAL A 278 15.61 4.29 5.66
CA VAL A 278 15.99 2.91 6.01
C VAL A 278 16.79 2.28 4.88
N PRO A 279 18.12 2.07 5.07
CA PRO A 279 18.93 1.43 4.06
C PRO A 279 18.43 0.03 3.75
N HIS A 280 18.47 -0.35 2.48
CA HIS A 280 18.12 -1.70 2.00
C HIS A 280 16.66 -2.11 2.18
N GLU A 281 15.72 -1.18 2.41
CA GLU A 281 14.28 -1.49 2.36
C GLU A 281 13.80 -1.75 0.92
N PHE A 282 14.37 -1.01 -0.05
CA PHE A 282 14.07 -1.15 -1.49
C PHE A 282 15.32 -1.40 -2.32
N ASP A 283 15.12 -1.87 -3.56
CA ASP A 283 16.20 -2.04 -4.53
C ASP A 283 16.98 -0.72 -4.73
N PRO A 284 18.28 -0.67 -4.38
CA PRO A 284 19.10 0.53 -4.54
C PRO A 284 19.17 1.03 -5.98
N ALA A 285 19.01 0.15 -6.98
CA ALA A 285 18.98 0.56 -8.38
C ALA A 285 17.74 1.40 -8.69
N ILE A 286 16.57 1.04 -8.15
CA ILE A 286 15.34 1.81 -8.39
C ILE A 286 15.34 3.11 -7.57
N ILE A 287 15.83 3.08 -6.31
CA ILE A 287 16.02 4.31 -5.52
C ILE A 287 16.93 5.30 -6.26
N ARG A 288 18.05 4.84 -6.83
CA ARG A 288 18.95 5.71 -7.61
C ARG A 288 18.23 6.33 -8.80
N LEU A 289 17.40 5.59 -9.51
CA LEU A 289 16.67 6.12 -10.67
C LEU A 289 15.62 7.16 -10.25
N ALA A 290 14.91 6.92 -9.14
CA ALA A 290 14.01 7.91 -8.58
C ALA A 290 14.78 9.17 -8.19
N HIS A 291 15.92 9.02 -7.51
CA HIS A 291 16.78 10.11 -7.10
C HIS A 291 17.34 10.91 -8.27
N ASP A 292 17.98 10.25 -9.25
CA ASP A 292 18.62 10.92 -10.39
C ASP A 292 17.58 11.73 -11.18
N PHE A 293 16.37 11.18 -11.32
CA PHE A 293 15.28 11.92 -11.92
C PHE A 293 14.88 13.15 -11.10
N LEU A 294 14.68 13.02 -9.78
CA LEU A 294 14.29 14.13 -8.91
C LEU A 294 15.38 15.22 -8.85
N ASP A 295 16.65 14.82 -8.81
CA ASP A 295 17.82 15.71 -8.77
C ASP A 295 17.94 16.54 -10.05
N GLU A 296 17.71 15.95 -11.23
CA GLU A 296 17.66 16.68 -12.51
C GLU A 296 16.57 17.77 -12.56
N GLN A 297 15.54 17.62 -11.73
CA GLN A 297 14.44 18.58 -11.62
C GLN A 297 14.58 19.53 -10.42
N TRP A 298 15.64 19.38 -9.62
CA TRP A 298 15.89 20.20 -8.44
C TRP A 298 15.94 21.69 -8.78
N GLY A 299 15.24 22.51 -8.00
CA GLY A 299 15.14 23.96 -8.19
C GLY A 299 14.29 24.42 -9.39
N ARG A 300 13.69 23.51 -10.16
CA ARG A 300 12.82 23.86 -11.30
C ARG A 300 11.35 24.02 -10.94
N PHE A 301 10.92 23.44 -9.82
CA PHE A 301 9.52 23.43 -9.38
C PHE A 301 9.44 23.83 -7.91
N GLU A 302 8.79 24.96 -7.61
CA GLU A 302 8.39 25.33 -6.25
C GLU A 302 6.98 24.80 -6.01
N GLU A 303 6.84 23.80 -5.12
CA GLU A 303 5.51 23.37 -4.66
C GLU A 303 5.06 24.25 -3.48
N PRO A 304 3.76 24.63 -3.40
CA PRO A 304 3.23 25.32 -2.23
C PRO A 304 3.46 24.47 -0.99
N TYR A 305 3.95 25.10 0.07
CA TYR A 305 4.19 24.46 1.34
C TYR A 305 3.53 25.27 2.44
N ASP A 306 2.86 24.58 3.35
CA ASP A 306 2.22 25.15 4.53
C ASP A 306 3.13 24.99 5.77
N PRO A 307 3.75 26.06 6.28
CA PRO A 307 4.54 26.02 7.51
C PRO A 307 3.73 25.58 8.74
N ALA A 308 2.39 25.66 8.72
CA ALA A 308 1.56 25.18 9.82
C ALA A 308 1.50 23.65 9.92
N SER A 309 1.94 22.93 8.87
CA SER A 309 2.11 21.47 8.90
C SER A 309 3.43 21.00 9.50
N ASP A 310 4.36 21.93 9.79
CA ASP A 310 5.72 21.60 10.20
C ASP A 310 5.83 20.81 11.49
N THR A 311 6.90 20.00 11.50
CA THR A 311 7.63 19.48 12.65
C THR A 311 7.29 20.20 13.95
N THR A 312 6.57 19.52 14.83
CA THR A 312 6.45 19.98 16.21
C THR A 312 7.58 19.36 17.02
N THR A 313 8.21 20.12 17.92
CA THR A 313 9.10 19.57 18.97
C THR A 313 8.45 18.39 19.70
N VAL A 314 7.11 18.41 19.80
CA VAL A 314 6.29 17.34 20.36
C VAL A 314 6.48 16.03 19.59
N ASP A 315 6.56 16.03 18.26
CA ASP A 315 6.72 14.81 17.46
C ASP A 315 8.12 14.21 17.57
N ILE A 316 9.15 15.06 17.64
CA ILE A 316 10.53 14.64 17.94
C ILE A 316 10.57 13.94 19.31
N GLN A 317 9.99 14.57 20.35
CA GLN A 317 9.96 14.01 21.69
C GLN A 317 9.15 12.71 21.76
N LYS A 318 7.99 12.63 21.07
CA LYS A 318 7.20 11.39 20.99
C LYS A 318 8.04 10.24 20.42
N ILE A 319 8.81 10.47 19.34
CA ILE A 319 9.65 9.43 18.74
C ILE A 319 10.77 9.02 19.71
N ALA A 320 11.44 9.99 20.32
CA ALA A 320 12.50 9.75 21.30
C ALA A 320 11.99 8.90 22.49
N ASP A 321 10.83 9.25 23.06
CA ASP A 321 10.19 8.51 24.16
C ASP A 321 9.88 7.06 23.77
N ARG A 322 9.37 6.82 22.54
CA ARG A 322 9.10 5.46 22.04
C ARG A 322 10.39 4.66 21.92
N ILE A 323 11.44 5.28 21.39
CA ILE A 323 12.75 4.65 21.22
C ILE A 323 13.34 4.26 22.59
N GLU A 324 13.33 5.16 23.56
CA GLU A 324 13.85 4.92 24.91
C GLU A 324 13.13 3.75 25.57
N LYS A 325 11.78 3.80 25.63
CA LYS A 325 10.96 2.73 26.22
C LYS A 325 11.17 1.37 25.57
N ALA A 326 11.35 1.33 24.25
CA ALA A 326 11.61 0.07 23.54
C ALA A 326 12.98 -0.52 23.90
N LEU A 327 13.99 0.33 24.12
CA LEU A 327 15.34 -0.09 24.56
C LEU A 327 15.35 -0.57 26.00
N GLU A 328 14.63 0.11 26.90
CA GLU A 328 14.43 -0.33 28.28
C GLU A 328 13.78 -1.71 28.33
N LEU A 329 12.69 -1.91 27.57
CA LEU A 329 12.01 -3.20 27.48
C LEU A 329 12.92 -4.31 26.95
N ARG A 330 13.75 -4.01 25.96
CA ARG A 330 14.75 -4.97 25.46
C ARG A 330 15.76 -5.36 26.53
N HIS A 331 16.21 -4.41 27.33
CA HIS A 331 17.11 -4.68 28.45
C HIS A 331 16.44 -5.59 29.49
N GLU A 332 15.17 -5.35 29.84
CA GLU A 332 14.38 -6.22 30.71
C GLU A 332 14.31 -7.66 30.17
N TRP A 333 14.04 -7.83 28.87
CA TRP A 333 13.97 -9.15 28.24
C TRP A 333 15.30 -9.90 28.22
N HIS A 334 16.42 -9.19 28.14
CA HIS A 334 17.75 -9.81 28.27
C HIS A 334 18.01 -10.40 29.67
N VAL A 335 17.27 -9.95 30.69
CA VAL A 335 17.36 -10.48 32.06
C VAL A 335 16.32 -11.57 32.29
N MET A 336 15.08 -11.35 31.84
CA MET A 336 13.95 -12.24 32.13
C MET A 336 13.87 -13.46 31.20
N HIS A 337 14.37 -13.34 29.96
CA HIS A 337 14.22 -14.34 28.90
C HIS A 337 12.78 -14.89 28.75
N PRO A 338 11.77 -14.04 28.49
CA PRO A 338 10.38 -14.46 28.56
C PRO A 338 9.92 -15.29 27.35
N PHE A 339 10.75 -15.45 26.32
CA PHE A 339 10.39 -16.07 25.05
C PHE A 339 11.03 -17.44 24.84
N SER A 340 10.25 -18.37 24.29
CA SER A 340 10.74 -19.60 23.70
C SER A 340 11.68 -19.30 22.51
N PRO A 341 12.54 -20.25 22.08
CA PRO A 341 13.48 -20.01 20.98
C PRO A 341 12.82 -19.50 19.68
N SER A 342 11.65 -20.04 19.32
CA SER A 342 10.93 -19.61 18.13
C SER A 342 10.33 -18.21 18.27
N ALA A 343 9.81 -17.86 19.45
CA ALA A 343 9.30 -16.51 19.72
C ALA A 343 10.46 -15.50 19.78
N GLN A 344 11.59 -15.88 20.40
CA GLN A 344 12.79 -15.07 20.52
C GLN A 344 13.35 -14.68 19.13
N GLU A 345 13.38 -15.60 18.17
CA GLU A 345 13.80 -15.32 16.80
C GLU A 345 12.95 -14.22 16.15
N ALA A 346 11.63 -14.28 16.32
CA ALA A 346 10.72 -13.26 15.81
C ALA A 346 10.88 -11.91 16.53
N ILE A 347 11.12 -11.91 17.85
CA ILE A 347 11.41 -10.70 18.63
C ILE A 347 12.74 -10.07 18.23
N ASP A 348 13.78 -10.88 18.05
CA ASP A 348 15.09 -10.42 17.60
C ASP A 348 15.01 -9.82 16.21
N ALA A 349 14.30 -10.47 15.29
CA ALA A 349 14.05 -9.92 13.97
C ALA A 349 13.29 -8.58 14.05
N ALA A 350 12.26 -8.45 14.89
CA ALA A 350 11.56 -7.18 15.06
C ALA A 350 12.47 -6.09 15.67
N PHE A 351 13.32 -6.46 16.62
CA PHE A 351 14.22 -5.51 17.27
C PHE A 351 15.35 -5.03 16.36
N GLU A 352 15.89 -5.90 15.50
CA GLU A 352 16.86 -5.48 14.47
C GLU A 352 16.24 -4.43 13.53
N ARG A 353 14.97 -4.60 13.14
CA ARG A 353 14.24 -3.60 12.34
C ARG A 353 14.08 -2.28 13.09
N PHE A 354 13.67 -2.35 14.36
CA PHE A 354 13.59 -1.18 15.23
C PHE A 354 14.94 -0.43 15.30
N MET A 355 16.04 -1.17 15.43
CA MET A 355 17.39 -0.59 15.48
C MET A 355 17.80 0.06 14.14
N CYS A 356 17.36 -0.47 13.00
CA CYS A 356 17.52 0.18 11.70
C CYS A 356 16.75 1.50 11.63
N VAL A 357 15.48 1.53 12.02
CA VAL A 357 14.66 2.75 12.05
C VAL A 357 15.27 3.79 13.01
N ARG A 358 15.75 3.37 14.17
CA ARG A 358 16.43 4.24 15.14
C ARG A 358 17.71 4.84 14.56
N ARG A 359 18.60 4.01 13.98
CA ARG A 359 19.85 4.49 13.37
C ARG A 359 19.56 5.48 12.25
N ALA A 360 18.55 5.20 11.43
CA ALA A 360 18.09 6.08 10.38
C ALA A 360 17.66 7.44 10.94
N PHE A 361 16.80 7.45 11.95
CA PHE A 361 16.34 8.67 12.61
C PHE A 361 17.51 9.49 13.18
N THR A 362 18.38 8.90 13.98
CA THR A 362 19.56 9.60 14.54
C THR A 362 20.52 10.10 13.45
N SER A 363 20.67 9.38 12.33
CA SER A 363 21.54 9.82 11.23
C SER A 363 21.07 11.09 10.53
N THR A 364 19.79 11.46 10.70
CA THR A 364 19.26 12.72 10.17
C THR A 364 19.65 13.94 11.00
N GLY A 365 20.07 13.75 12.26
CA GLY A 365 20.38 14.82 13.22
C GLY A 365 19.17 15.58 13.75
N ILE A 366 17.95 15.19 13.38
CA ILE A 366 16.71 15.84 13.81
C ILE A 366 16.45 15.65 15.32
N ASP A 367 16.97 14.57 15.90
CA ASP A 367 16.89 14.29 17.34
C ASP A 367 17.65 15.33 18.21
N GLY A 368 18.57 16.10 17.63
CA GLY A 368 19.24 17.24 18.26
C GLY A 368 18.78 18.62 17.77
N LEU A 369 17.74 18.69 16.93
CA LEU A 369 17.35 19.93 16.26
C LEU A 369 16.92 21.02 17.24
N GLU A 370 16.26 20.66 18.35
CA GLU A 370 15.80 21.60 19.37
C GLU A 370 16.94 22.43 19.99
N GLU A 371 18.11 21.82 20.16
CA GLU A 371 19.31 22.50 20.68
C GLU A 371 19.98 23.40 19.62
N LEU A 372 19.78 23.10 18.33
CA LEU A 372 20.37 23.80 17.19
C LEU A 372 19.50 24.96 16.68
N LEU A 373 18.18 24.90 16.85
CA LEU A 373 17.22 25.93 16.41
C LEU A 373 17.57 27.36 16.86
N PRO A 374 18.03 27.63 18.10
CA PRO A 374 18.43 28.98 18.52
C PRO A 374 19.68 29.52 17.81
N VAL A 375 20.48 28.63 17.20
CA VAL A 375 21.77 28.93 16.56
C VAL A 375 21.62 29.08 15.04
N LEU A 376 20.62 28.42 14.45
CA LEU A 376 20.31 28.47 13.02
C LEU A 376 19.45 29.72 12.72
N GLY A 377 20.05 30.72 12.05
CA GLY A 377 19.37 31.96 11.67
C GLY A 377 18.15 31.73 10.77
N GLY A 378 17.10 32.56 10.93
CA GLY A 378 15.73 32.29 10.47
C GLY A 378 15.43 32.22 8.97
N VAL A 379 16.43 32.06 8.08
CA VAL A 379 16.23 31.95 6.62
C VAL A 379 16.29 30.50 6.13
N GLU A 380 16.90 29.57 6.89
CA GLU A 380 16.99 28.12 6.55
C GLU A 380 15.90 27.25 7.21
N LEU A 381 15.08 27.82 8.10
CA LEU A 381 14.11 27.06 8.91
C LEU A 381 12.97 26.42 8.09
N ARG A 382 12.65 26.97 6.92
CA ARG A 382 11.56 26.46 6.06
C ARG A 382 11.92 25.12 5.43
N GLU A 383 13.10 25.04 4.81
CA GLU A 383 13.55 23.78 4.17
C GLU A 383 13.83 22.71 5.23
N VAL A 384 14.45 23.11 6.34
CA VAL A 384 14.67 22.24 7.49
C VAL A 384 13.34 21.74 8.09
N GLY A 385 12.33 22.60 8.20
CA GLY A 385 10.98 22.24 8.68
C GLY A 385 10.31 21.19 7.80
N MET A 386 10.35 21.40 6.47
CA MET A 386 9.83 20.45 5.47
C MET A 386 10.48 19.08 5.54
N GLU A 387 11.82 19.06 5.46
CA GLU A 387 12.59 17.82 5.50
C GLU A 387 12.38 17.08 6.83
N SER A 388 12.36 17.83 7.93
CA SER A 388 12.13 17.27 9.25
C SER A 388 10.73 16.65 9.36
N SER A 389 9.68 17.31 8.87
CA SER A 389 8.32 16.76 8.91
C SER A 389 8.24 15.46 8.11
N CYS A 390 8.84 15.43 6.92
CA CYS A 390 8.88 14.23 6.09
C CYS A 390 9.60 13.08 6.79
N VAL A 391 10.73 13.35 7.45
CA VAL A 391 11.47 12.33 8.20
C VAL A 391 10.63 11.84 9.39
N LEU A 392 10.01 12.74 10.15
CA LEU A 392 9.25 12.39 11.35
C LEU A 392 8.01 11.56 11.00
N ASP A 393 7.21 11.99 10.01
CA ASP A 393 6.05 11.25 9.53
C ASP A 393 6.45 9.85 9.10
N GLU A 394 7.57 9.75 8.38
CA GLU A 394 8.04 8.48 7.87
C GLU A 394 8.61 7.57 8.97
N VAL A 395 9.33 8.11 9.95
CA VAL A 395 9.81 7.34 11.12
C VAL A 395 8.63 6.85 11.95
N LEU A 396 7.63 7.70 12.22
CA LEU A 396 6.41 7.31 12.93
C LEU A 396 5.63 6.24 12.17
N TRP A 397 5.50 6.38 10.85
CA TRP A 397 4.87 5.38 9.99
C TRP A 397 5.59 4.02 10.12
N ARG A 398 6.92 4.01 10.05
CA ARG A 398 7.72 2.78 10.18
C ARG A 398 7.63 2.14 11.57
N LEU A 399 7.63 2.93 12.65
CA LEU A 399 7.42 2.42 14.00
C LEU A 399 6.02 1.79 14.15
N THR A 400 5.00 2.45 13.61
CA THR A 400 3.62 1.95 13.61
C THR A 400 3.50 0.66 12.80
N ARG A 401 4.14 0.59 11.62
CA ARG A 401 4.20 -0.63 10.80
C ARG A 401 4.89 -1.78 11.55
N LEU A 402 6.02 -1.51 12.20
CA LEU A 402 6.73 -2.53 12.97
C LEU A 402 5.88 -3.07 14.12
N SER A 403 5.12 -2.20 14.79
CA SER A 403 4.15 -2.60 15.80
C SER A 403 3.13 -3.59 15.24
N ARG A 404 2.54 -3.27 14.09
CA ARG A 404 1.52 -4.09 13.42
C ARG A 404 2.09 -5.45 12.98
N ASP A 405 3.28 -5.46 12.39
CA ASP A 405 3.98 -6.69 11.99
C ASP A 405 4.29 -7.60 13.19
N LEU A 406 4.74 -7.00 14.30
CA LEU A 406 5.00 -7.73 15.53
C LEU A 406 3.70 -8.35 16.07
N ALA A 407 2.62 -7.59 16.10
CA ALA A 407 1.33 -8.06 16.59
C ALA A 407 0.77 -9.25 15.79
N LEU A 408 1.04 -9.31 14.48
CA LEU A 408 0.72 -10.48 13.65
C LEU A 408 1.54 -11.70 14.04
N LYS A 409 2.87 -11.54 14.10
CA LYS A 409 3.79 -12.65 14.36
C LYS A 409 3.57 -13.28 15.74
N CYS A 410 3.13 -12.49 16.72
CA CYS A 410 2.91 -12.96 18.07
C CYS A 410 1.60 -13.74 18.28
N GLN A 411 0.74 -13.88 17.26
CA GLN A 411 -0.46 -14.72 17.38
C GLN A 411 -0.13 -16.20 17.61
N SER A 412 1.01 -16.68 17.11
CA SER A 412 1.47 -18.06 17.32
C SER A 412 2.18 -18.28 18.66
N PHE A 413 2.35 -17.22 19.46
CA PHE A 413 3.04 -17.30 20.75
C PHE A 413 2.08 -17.82 21.83
N SER A 414 2.64 -18.31 22.94
CA SER A 414 1.82 -18.56 24.14
C SER A 414 1.24 -17.25 24.68
N GLU A 415 0.20 -17.34 25.51
CA GLU A 415 -0.47 -16.16 26.09
C GLU A 415 0.52 -15.21 26.79
N THR A 416 1.44 -15.76 27.59
CA THR A 416 2.42 -14.98 28.35
C THR A 416 3.45 -14.31 27.44
N GLU A 417 3.97 -15.03 26.45
CA GLU A 417 4.90 -14.49 25.46
C GLU A 417 4.22 -13.40 24.61
N ARG A 418 2.96 -13.60 24.23
CA ARG A 418 2.19 -12.64 23.47
C ARG A 418 1.96 -11.36 24.27
N GLN A 419 1.63 -11.46 25.55
CA GLN A 419 1.47 -10.29 26.44
C GLN A 419 2.76 -9.48 26.52
N GLU A 420 3.90 -10.14 26.68
CA GLU A 420 5.21 -9.45 26.66
C GLU A 420 5.47 -8.77 25.31
N ALA A 421 5.30 -9.49 24.20
CA ALA A 421 5.52 -8.90 22.87
C ALA A 421 4.58 -7.71 22.57
N LEU A 422 3.34 -7.76 23.06
CA LEU A 422 2.39 -6.65 22.93
C LEU A 422 2.82 -5.40 23.71
N ARG A 423 3.63 -5.51 24.76
CA ARG A 423 4.25 -4.33 25.41
C ARG A 423 5.10 -3.54 24.41
N LEU A 424 5.92 -4.22 23.62
CA LEU A 424 6.74 -3.58 22.58
C LEU A 424 5.86 -3.01 21.46
N SER A 425 4.87 -3.78 21.00
CA SER A 425 3.92 -3.32 19.98
C SER A 425 3.24 -2.00 20.41
N ASN A 426 2.75 -1.91 21.64
CA ASN A 426 2.11 -0.70 22.17
C ASN A 426 3.08 0.48 22.26
N ILE A 427 4.34 0.26 22.68
CA ILE A 427 5.37 1.30 22.69
C ILE A 427 5.61 1.84 21.28
N LEU A 428 5.74 0.95 20.29
CA LEU A 428 6.05 1.32 18.91
C LEU A 428 4.88 2.06 18.21
N ALA A 429 3.65 1.63 18.45
CA ALA A 429 2.45 2.27 17.90
C ALA A 429 2.24 3.69 18.46
N GLY A 430 2.50 3.88 19.76
CA GLY A 430 2.20 5.10 20.50
C GLY A 430 0.71 5.48 20.48
N LEU A 431 0.38 6.72 20.86
CA LEU A 431 -0.98 7.24 20.72
C LEU A 431 -1.33 7.43 19.23
N PRO A 432 -2.58 7.15 18.79
CA PRO A 432 -2.96 7.25 17.38
C PRO A 432 -2.70 8.66 16.85
N ASP A 433 -1.84 8.76 15.84
CA ASP A 433 -1.55 10.01 15.16
C ASP A 433 -2.37 10.09 13.86
N ARG A 434 -3.20 11.12 13.76
CA ARG A 434 -4.21 11.31 12.69
C ARG A 434 -3.60 11.54 11.30
N ARG A 435 -2.28 11.70 11.19
CA ARG A 435 -1.58 12.03 9.94
C ARG A 435 -1.08 10.81 9.17
N LEU A 436 -1.08 9.63 9.79
CA LEU A 436 -0.45 8.42 9.24
C LEU A 436 -1.42 7.46 8.56
N GLU A 437 -2.68 7.85 8.44
CA GLU A 437 -3.73 7.10 7.76
C GLU A 437 -3.65 7.35 6.25
N VAL A 438 -3.17 6.34 5.52
CA VAL A 438 -3.36 6.15 4.07
C VAL A 438 -3.68 4.68 3.85
#